data_AF-A0A6L6IQ87-F1
#
_entry.id   AF-A0A6L6IQ87-F1
#
_cell.length_a   1.000
_cell.length_b   1.000
_cell.length_c   1.000
_cell.angle_alpha   90.00
_cell.angle_beta   90.00
_cell.angle_gamma   90.00
#
_symmetry.space_group_name_H-M   'P 1'
#
loop_
_entity.id
_entity.type
_entity.pdbx_description
1 polymer ?
#
loop_
_entity_poly.entity_id
_entity_poly.type
_entity_poly.pdbx_seq_one_letter_code
_entity_poly.pdbx_strand_id
1 'polypeptide(L)'
;MITREGLYATSDTLGAMGDAIEDFLTDAGYSQLQASSAANKIVLHISDNLGGCQNYMPKECEDAPKATSFLHELTGVIAQALLTIQCFSAQAEIISQEITEHLRRVFKGNNFYIPNGAARNSFDRNARIFSDYKQGMTHRELARKYGNSIQWIYQIIAAERKKNKERRDMKQGQI
;
A
#
# COMPACT_ATOMS: atom_id res chain seq x y z
N MET A 1 -9.42 -7.47 6.30
CA MET A 1 -9.07 -6.10 5.84
C MET A 1 -7.62 -5.82 6.20
N ILE A 2 -6.82 -5.31 5.25
CA ILE A 2 -5.41 -5.00 5.45
C ILE A 2 -5.32 -3.60 6.10
N THR A 3 -4.72 -3.47 7.29
CA THR A 3 -4.57 -2.17 7.97
C THR A 3 -3.27 -1.50 7.57
N ARG A 4 -3.36 -0.22 7.17
CA ARG A 4 -2.29 0.64 6.62
C ARG A 4 -0.96 0.61 7.38
N GLU A 5 -0.96 0.56 8.71
CA GLU A 5 0.27 0.61 9.53
C GLU A 5 1.22 -0.59 9.37
N GLY A 6 0.74 -1.67 8.74
CA GLY A 6 1.55 -2.85 8.49
C GLY A 6 2.36 -2.81 7.21
N LEU A 7 1.77 -2.26 6.12
CA LEU A 7 2.31 -2.38 4.77
C LEU A 7 3.57 -1.54 4.53
N TYR A 8 3.67 -0.38 5.19
CA TYR A 8 4.53 0.71 4.73
C TYR A 8 5.68 1.07 5.66
N ALA A 9 5.85 0.36 6.76
CA ALA A 9 6.78 0.79 7.81
C ALA A 9 8.28 0.55 7.50
N THR A 10 8.64 0.48 6.22
CA THR A 10 10.02 0.55 5.74
C THR A 10 10.21 1.66 4.69
N SER A 11 9.15 2.35 4.25
CA SER A 11 9.20 3.50 3.34
C SER A 11 8.00 4.42 3.56
N ASP A 12 8.26 5.58 4.16
CA ASP A 12 7.27 6.66 4.36
C ASP A 12 6.58 7.06 3.06
N THR A 13 7.28 6.93 1.92
CA THR A 13 6.75 7.26 0.60
C THR A 13 5.59 6.37 0.18
N LEU A 14 5.68 5.05 0.37
CA LEU A 14 4.59 4.15 -0.03
C LEU A 14 3.34 4.37 0.83
N GLY A 15 3.55 4.66 2.12
CA GLY A 15 2.46 5.05 3.01
C GLY A 15 1.78 6.32 2.52
N ALA A 16 2.56 7.37 2.27
CA ALA A 16 2.06 8.64 1.75
C ALA A 16 1.36 8.50 0.38
N MET A 17 1.86 7.64 -0.52
CA MET A 17 1.20 7.33 -1.78
C MET A 17 -0.14 6.64 -1.56
N GLY A 18 -0.21 5.67 -0.65
CA GLY A 18 -1.46 5.01 -0.29
C GLY A 18 -2.48 5.98 0.31
N ASP A 19 -2.02 6.90 1.16
CA ASP A 19 -2.85 7.95 1.75
C ASP A 19 -3.43 8.85 0.66
N ALA A 20 -2.59 9.40 -0.23
CA ALA A 20 -3.02 10.24 -1.32
C ALA A 20 -4.02 9.55 -2.28
N ILE A 21 -3.80 8.27 -2.60
CA ILE A 21 -4.71 7.51 -3.46
C ILE A 21 -6.07 7.30 -2.79
N GLU A 22 -6.10 6.98 -1.51
CA GLU A 22 -7.36 6.78 -0.79
C GLU A 22 -8.15 8.09 -0.66
N ASP A 23 -7.47 9.20 -0.39
CA ASP A 23 -8.08 10.52 -0.31
C ASP A 23 -8.69 10.89 -1.67
N PHE A 24 -7.93 10.73 -2.76
CA PHE A 24 -8.41 10.92 -4.12
C PHE A 24 -9.66 10.09 -4.43
N LEU A 25 -9.66 8.80 -4.10
CA LEU A 25 -10.80 7.92 -4.36
C LEU A 25 -12.00 8.25 -3.47
N THR A 26 -11.76 8.68 -2.23
CA THR A 26 -12.83 9.11 -1.33
C THR A 26 -13.50 10.39 -1.86
N ASP A 27 -12.70 11.35 -2.33
CA ASP A 27 -13.18 12.59 -2.96
C ASP A 27 -13.92 12.32 -4.27
N ALA A 28 -13.54 11.27 -5.01
CA ALA A 28 -14.25 10.79 -6.20
C ALA A 28 -15.57 10.05 -5.88
N GLY A 29 -15.92 9.89 -4.60
CA GLY A 29 -17.21 9.33 -4.15
C GLY A 29 -17.19 7.81 -3.90
N TYR A 30 -16.02 7.16 -3.91
CA TYR A 30 -15.92 5.75 -3.52
C TYR A 30 -16.05 5.60 -1.99
N SER A 31 -16.64 4.50 -1.54
CA SER A 31 -16.72 4.24 -0.09
C SER A 31 -15.32 4.08 0.51
N GLN A 32 -15.16 4.46 1.78
CA GLN A 32 -13.88 4.33 2.50
C GLN A 32 -13.28 2.92 2.41
N LEU A 33 -14.12 1.87 2.43
CA LEU A 33 -13.67 0.49 2.29
C LEU A 33 -13.12 0.19 0.87
N GLN A 34 -13.77 0.70 -0.18
CA GLN A 34 -13.31 0.56 -1.56
C GLN A 34 -12.02 1.34 -1.80
N ALA A 35 -11.98 2.60 -1.36
CA ALA A 35 -10.83 3.49 -1.51
C ALA A 35 -9.59 2.90 -0.82
N SER A 36 -9.71 2.50 0.45
CA SER A 36 -8.62 1.90 1.22
C SER A 36 -8.14 0.57 0.65
N SER A 37 -9.05 -0.29 0.18
CA SER A 37 -8.69 -1.55 -0.45
C SER A 37 -7.97 -1.36 -1.79
N ALA A 38 -8.41 -0.40 -2.59
CA ALA A 38 -7.78 -0.08 -3.88
C ALA A 38 -6.40 0.54 -3.67
N ALA A 39 -6.28 1.54 -2.80
CA ALA A 39 -5.01 2.19 -2.47
C ALA A 39 -3.95 1.17 -2.03
N ASN A 40 -4.29 0.27 -1.09
CA ASN A 40 -3.38 -0.79 -0.67
C ASN A 40 -2.91 -1.67 -1.84
N LYS A 41 -3.84 -2.08 -2.72
CA LYS A 41 -3.51 -2.95 -3.85
C LYS A 41 -2.64 -2.25 -4.88
N ILE A 42 -2.93 -0.99 -5.19
CA ILE A 42 -2.17 -0.16 -6.10
C ILE A 42 -0.74 0.00 -5.60
N VAL A 43 -0.55 0.38 -4.33
CA VAL A 43 0.79 0.60 -3.79
C VAL A 43 1.62 -0.68 -3.73
N LEU A 44 0.99 -1.84 -3.48
CA LEU A 44 1.67 -3.13 -3.60
C LEU A 44 2.13 -3.41 -5.03
N HIS A 45 1.27 -3.17 -6.02
CA HIS A 45 1.64 -3.28 -7.43
C HIS A 45 2.78 -2.32 -7.80
N ILE A 46 2.76 -1.07 -7.33
CA ILE A 46 3.85 -0.10 -7.52
C ILE A 46 5.15 -0.65 -6.94
N SER A 47 5.12 -1.18 -5.71
CA SER A 47 6.31 -1.75 -5.07
C SER A 47 6.86 -2.97 -5.81
N ASP A 48 5.99 -3.88 -6.26
CA ASP A 48 6.41 -5.12 -6.90
C ASP A 48 6.95 -4.91 -8.32
N ASN A 49 6.51 -3.85 -9.02
CA ASN A 49 6.88 -3.60 -10.42
C ASN A 49 7.89 -2.46 -10.61
N LEU A 50 7.85 -1.44 -9.74
CA LEU A 50 8.71 -0.25 -9.82
C LEU A 50 9.66 -0.11 -8.63
N GLY A 51 9.69 -1.10 -7.74
CA GLY A 51 10.54 -1.08 -6.55
C GLY A 51 12.01 -1.37 -6.86
N GLY A 52 12.88 -0.94 -5.95
CA GLY A 52 14.33 -1.18 -6.00
C GLY A 52 15.14 -0.03 -6.59
N CYS A 53 14.49 1.07 -6.97
CA CYS A 53 15.15 2.25 -7.54
C CYS A 53 14.76 3.55 -6.83
N GLN A 54 15.67 4.53 -6.93
CA GLN A 54 15.41 5.93 -6.61
C GLN A 54 14.70 6.56 -7.80
N ASN A 55 13.56 7.20 -7.56
CA ASN A 55 12.76 7.88 -8.57
C ASN A 55 12.61 9.35 -8.22
N TYR A 56 12.40 10.17 -9.26
CA TYR A 56 12.10 11.59 -9.13
C TYR A 56 10.69 11.85 -9.66
N MET A 57 9.86 12.55 -8.89
CA MET A 57 8.57 13.01 -9.38
C MET A 57 8.74 14.37 -10.10
N PRO A 58 8.44 14.47 -11.41
CA PRO A 58 8.65 15.72 -12.13
C PRO A 58 7.64 16.81 -11.73
N LYS A 59 8.07 18.08 -11.84
CA LYS A 59 7.24 19.26 -11.59
C LYS A 59 6.29 19.55 -12.73
N GLU A 60 6.73 19.31 -13.96
CA GLU A 60 5.94 19.41 -15.18
C GLU A 60 6.10 18.13 -16.01
N CYS A 61 5.13 17.81 -16.87
CA CYS A 61 5.20 16.59 -17.70
C CYS A 61 6.34 16.62 -18.75
N GLU A 62 6.93 17.80 -19.00
CA GLU A 62 7.93 18.04 -20.04
C GLU A 62 9.39 18.04 -19.52
N ASP A 63 9.61 17.92 -18.21
CA ASP A 63 10.92 18.28 -17.61
C ASP A 63 12.08 17.28 -17.83
N ALA A 64 11.85 16.04 -18.28
CA ALA A 64 12.93 15.11 -18.66
C ALA A 64 12.37 13.82 -19.26
N PRO A 65 12.97 13.25 -20.34
CA PRO A 65 12.52 11.99 -20.93
C PRO A 65 12.40 10.82 -19.94
N LYS A 66 13.32 10.74 -18.97
CA LYS A 66 13.30 9.70 -17.91
C LYS A 66 12.11 9.87 -16.96
N ALA A 67 11.74 11.11 -16.64
CA ALA A 67 10.63 11.40 -15.75
C ALA A 67 9.28 11.14 -16.45
N THR A 68 9.17 11.47 -17.74
CA THR A 68 8.00 11.13 -18.56
C THR A 68 7.83 9.61 -18.70
N SER A 69 8.92 8.86 -18.91
CA SER A 69 8.89 7.38 -18.93
C SER A 69 8.38 6.83 -17.59
N PHE A 70 8.89 7.34 -16.47
CA PHE A 70 8.45 6.93 -15.15
C PHE A 70 6.96 7.18 -14.92
N LEU A 71 6.41 8.34 -15.31
CA LEU A 71 4.97 8.61 -15.18
C LEU A 71 4.13 7.66 -16.05
N HIS A 72 4.60 7.32 -17.24
CA HIS A 72 3.92 6.36 -18.12
C HIS A 72 3.92 4.94 -17.51
N GLU A 73 5.07 4.50 -17.00
CA GLU A 73 5.22 3.21 -16.31
C GLU A 73 4.35 3.15 -15.05
N LEU A 74 4.35 4.22 -14.24
CA LEU A 74 3.52 4.36 -13.05
C LEU A 74 2.03 4.23 -13.40
N THR A 75 1.58 4.91 -14.45
CA THR A 75 0.20 4.81 -14.95
C THR A 75 -0.14 3.39 -15.36
N GLY A 76 0.74 2.73 -16.12
CA GLY A 76 0.54 1.35 -16.54
C GLY A 76 0.41 0.38 -15.37
N VAL A 77 1.25 0.53 -14.34
CA VAL A 77 1.21 -0.31 -13.13
C VAL A 77 -0.08 -0.07 -12.32
N ILE A 78 -0.51 1.19 -12.19
CA ILE A 78 -1.78 1.52 -11.51
C ILE A 78 -2.96 0.93 -12.28
N ALA A 79 -2.99 1.05 -13.62
CA ALA A 79 -4.03 0.48 -14.46
C ALA A 79 -4.13 -1.04 -14.27
N GLN A 80 -2.99 -1.73 -14.30
CA GLN A 80 -2.94 -3.18 -14.04
C GLN A 80 -3.49 -3.55 -12.67
N ALA A 81 -3.17 -2.77 -11.62
CA ALA A 81 -3.73 -2.99 -10.29
C ALA A 81 -5.25 -2.82 -10.28
N LEU A 82 -5.77 -1.76 -10.90
CA LEU A 82 -7.19 -1.44 -10.98
C LEU A 82 -7.99 -2.50 -11.76
N LEU A 83 -7.42 -3.07 -12.83
CA LEU A 83 -8.06 -4.17 -13.58
C LEU A 83 -8.35 -5.40 -12.72
N THR A 84 -7.60 -5.61 -11.64
CA THR A 84 -7.84 -6.71 -10.69
C THR A 84 -8.90 -6.40 -9.64
N ILE A 85 -9.56 -5.24 -9.71
CA ILE A 85 -10.59 -4.80 -8.77
C ILE A 85 -11.88 -4.56 -9.54
N GLN A 86 -12.91 -5.36 -9.24
CA GLN A 86 -14.13 -5.43 -10.04
C GLN A 86 -14.85 -4.08 -10.23
N CYS A 87 -14.84 -3.20 -9.23
CA CYS A 87 -15.50 -1.89 -9.33
C CYS A 87 -14.69 -0.84 -10.10
N PHE A 88 -13.42 -1.09 -10.40
CA PHE A 88 -12.55 -0.17 -11.13
C PHE A 88 -12.18 -0.64 -12.53
N SER A 89 -12.36 -1.93 -12.85
CA SER A 89 -11.86 -2.53 -14.09
C SER A 89 -12.34 -1.83 -15.37
N ALA A 90 -13.61 -1.41 -15.42
CA ALA A 90 -14.19 -0.74 -16.58
C ALA A 90 -13.63 0.68 -16.84
N GLN A 91 -13.06 1.32 -15.81
CA GLN A 91 -12.54 2.68 -15.85
C GLN A 91 -11.04 2.73 -15.51
N ALA A 92 -10.36 1.57 -15.51
CA ALA A 92 -8.99 1.43 -15.02
C ALA A 92 -8.02 2.36 -15.76
N GLU A 93 -8.19 2.54 -17.07
CA GLU A 93 -7.35 3.44 -17.87
C GLU A 93 -7.51 4.90 -17.44
N ILE A 94 -8.74 5.40 -17.38
CA ILE A 94 -9.03 6.80 -17.00
C ILE A 94 -8.57 7.07 -15.57
N ILE A 95 -9.01 6.23 -14.63
CA ILE A 95 -8.71 6.41 -13.19
C ILE A 95 -7.20 6.28 -12.95
N SER A 96 -6.48 5.42 -13.68
CA SER A 96 -5.03 5.32 -13.53
C SER A 96 -4.30 6.61 -13.91
N GLN A 97 -4.75 7.30 -14.96
CA GLN A 97 -4.17 8.58 -15.38
C GLN A 97 -4.44 9.67 -14.34
N GLU A 98 -5.66 9.72 -13.81
CA GLU A 98 -6.04 10.68 -12.77
C GLU A 98 -5.27 10.44 -11.47
N ILE A 99 -5.12 9.18 -11.05
CA ILE A 99 -4.31 8.82 -9.88
C ILE A 99 -2.84 9.18 -10.11
N THR A 100 -2.26 8.86 -11.27
CA THR A 100 -0.88 9.24 -11.57
C THR A 100 -0.69 10.75 -11.50
N GLU A 101 -1.60 11.53 -12.09
CA GLU A 101 -1.53 12.98 -12.05
C GLU A 101 -1.71 13.53 -10.62
N HIS A 102 -2.61 12.92 -9.83
CA HIS A 102 -2.78 13.26 -8.43
C HIS A 102 -1.49 13.01 -7.63
N LEU A 103 -0.89 11.82 -7.75
CA LEU A 103 0.39 11.49 -7.14
C LEU A 103 1.50 12.44 -7.62
N ARG A 104 1.55 12.77 -8.91
CA ARG A 104 2.50 13.75 -9.42
C ARG A 104 2.36 15.09 -8.71
N ARG A 105 1.13 15.61 -8.54
CA ARG A 105 0.89 16.88 -7.86
C ARG A 105 1.29 16.86 -6.38
N VAL A 106 1.04 15.75 -5.69
CA VAL A 106 1.38 15.58 -4.27
C VAL A 106 2.90 15.47 -4.08
N PHE A 107 3.59 14.73 -4.96
CA PHE A 107 5.00 14.39 -4.77
C PHE A 107 5.97 15.19 -5.65
N LYS A 108 5.50 16.07 -6.55
CA LYS A 108 6.34 16.81 -7.50
C LYS A 108 7.55 17.47 -6.85
N GLY A 109 8.69 17.39 -7.54
CA GLY A 109 9.95 17.97 -7.08
C GLY A 109 10.67 17.14 -6.01
N ASN A 110 10.12 16.00 -5.57
CA ASN A 110 10.77 15.12 -4.60
C ASN A 110 11.47 13.94 -5.29
N ASN A 111 12.63 13.57 -4.73
CA ASN A 111 13.25 12.27 -4.95
C ASN A 111 12.77 11.31 -3.86
N PHE A 112 12.45 10.08 -4.24
CA PHE A 112 11.97 9.07 -3.31
C PHE A 112 12.38 7.67 -3.72
N TYR A 113 12.51 6.81 -2.71
CA TYR A 113 12.79 5.39 -2.90
C TYR A 113 11.51 4.57 -2.83
N ILE A 114 11.28 3.75 -3.87
CA ILE A 114 10.24 2.73 -3.86
C ILE A 114 10.90 1.42 -3.41
N PRO A 115 10.58 0.87 -2.23
CA PRO A 115 11.11 -0.44 -1.84
C PRO A 115 10.52 -1.53 -2.74
N ASN A 116 11.33 -2.53 -3.08
CA ASN A 116 10.87 -3.71 -3.81
C ASN A 116 10.23 -4.72 -2.85
N GLY A 117 9.14 -5.35 -3.27
CA GLY A 117 8.53 -6.46 -2.55
C GLY A 117 7.87 -6.07 -1.24
N ALA A 118 7.27 -4.87 -1.12
CA ALA A 118 6.57 -4.44 0.08
C ALA A 118 5.45 -5.41 0.48
N ALA A 119 4.81 -6.08 -0.50
CA ALA A 119 3.85 -7.16 -0.25
C ALA A 119 4.50 -8.33 0.50
N ARG A 120 5.70 -8.74 0.06
CA ARG A 120 6.46 -9.86 0.64
C ARG A 120 7.08 -9.50 1.98
N ASN A 121 7.55 -8.27 2.17
CA ASN A 121 8.27 -7.88 3.39
C ASN A 121 7.33 -7.54 4.55
N SER A 122 6.21 -6.85 4.29
CA SER A 122 5.32 -6.37 5.34
C SER A 122 4.25 -7.39 5.74
N PHE A 123 3.65 -8.09 4.78
CA PHE A 123 2.65 -9.13 5.06
C PHE A 123 3.29 -10.33 5.76
N ASP A 124 4.50 -10.70 5.35
CA ASP A 124 5.28 -11.77 5.97
C ASP A 124 5.86 -11.34 7.32
N ARG A 125 6.27 -10.07 7.50
CA ARG A 125 6.72 -9.57 8.82
C ARG A 125 5.58 -9.53 9.84
N ASN A 126 4.43 -8.96 9.52
CA ASN A 126 3.33 -8.84 10.49
C ASN A 126 2.68 -10.20 10.79
N ALA A 127 2.55 -11.07 9.78
CA ALA A 127 2.13 -12.45 9.99
C ALA A 127 3.13 -13.22 10.87
N ARG A 128 4.45 -13.01 10.68
CA ARG A 128 5.49 -13.59 11.54
C ARG A 128 5.47 -13.04 12.97
N ILE A 129 5.35 -11.73 13.16
CA ILE A 129 5.18 -11.10 14.48
C ILE A 129 3.98 -11.70 15.21
N PHE A 130 2.85 -11.85 14.51
CA PHE A 130 1.65 -12.43 15.10
C PHE A 130 1.79 -13.94 15.37
N SER A 131 2.48 -14.68 14.51
CA SER A 131 2.79 -16.10 14.72
C SER A 131 3.68 -16.31 15.94
N ASP A 132 4.76 -15.53 16.06
CA ASP A 132 5.68 -15.57 17.20
C ASP A 132 4.99 -15.16 18.51
N TYR A 133 4.11 -14.16 18.43
CA TYR A 133 3.22 -13.81 19.54
C TYR A 133 2.32 -14.99 19.95
N LYS A 134 1.74 -15.70 18.99
CA LYS A 134 0.91 -16.90 19.24
C LYS A 134 1.71 -18.07 19.80
N GLN A 135 3.01 -18.15 19.50
CA GLN A 135 3.95 -19.10 20.07
C GLN A 135 4.45 -18.70 21.47
N GLY A 136 4.02 -17.54 21.99
CA GLY A 136 4.24 -17.13 23.38
C GLY A 136 5.27 -16.03 23.59
N MET A 137 5.85 -15.44 22.54
CA MET A 137 6.75 -14.30 22.71
C MET A 137 6.03 -13.08 23.28
N THR A 138 6.67 -12.41 24.22
CA THR A 138 6.15 -11.16 24.82
C THR A 138 6.29 -9.99 23.84
N HIS A 139 5.49 -8.95 24.03
CA HIS A 139 5.55 -7.72 23.22
C HIS A 139 6.95 -7.07 23.26
N ARG A 140 7.67 -7.19 24.39
CA ARG A 140 9.05 -6.70 24.55
C ARG A 140 10.06 -7.49 23.72
N GLU A 141 9.94 -8.81 23.70
CA GLU A 141 10.80 -9.68 22.91
C GLU A 141 10.57 -9.49 21.42
N LEU A 142 9.30 -9.34 21.02
CA LEU A 142 8.93 -9.03 19.63
C LEU A 142 9.47 -7.66 19.21
N ALA A 143 9.33 -6.62 20.04
CA ALA A 143 9.88 -5.29 19.77
C ALA A 143 11.40 -5.35 19.51
N ARG A 144 12.14 -6.07 20.37
CA ARG A 144 13.58 -6.26 20.21
C ARG A 144 13.94 -7.08 18.98
N LYS A 145 13.24 -8.19 18.74
CA LYS A 145 13.49 -9.13 17.63
C LYS A 145 13.25 -8.49 16.27
N TYR A 146 12.26 -7.61 16.16
CA TYR A 146 11.82 -7.01 14.90
C TYR A 146 12.24 -5.54 14.72
N GLY A 147 12.94 -4.95 15.70
CA GLY A 147 13.44 -3.57 15.61
C GLY A 147 12.34 -2.50 15.68
N ASN A 148 11.22 -2.82 16.35
CA ASN A 148 10.01 -2.01 16.35
C ASN A 148 9.70 -1.46 17.75
N SER A 149 8.98 -0.34 17.84
CA SER A 149 8.48 0.13 19.13
C SER A 149 7.46 -0.86 19.72
N ILE A 150 7.40 -0.94 21.04
CA ILE A 150 6.43 -1.81 21.74
C ILE A 150 5.00 -1.42 21.37
N GLN A 151 4.72 -0.12 21.29
CA GLN A 151 3.42 0.43 20.89
C GLN A 151 3.03 -0.08 19.50
N TRP A 152 3.98 -0.13 18.58
CA TRP A 152 3.72 -0.59 17.23
C TRP A 152 3.51 -2.11 17.16
N ILE A 153 4.19 -2.90 18.00
CA ILE A 153 3.89 -4.33 18.17
C ILE A 153 2.44 -4.54 18.65
N TYR A 154 1.94 -3.72 19.59
CA TYR A 154 0.54 -3.78 20.01
C TYR A 154 -0.43 -3.51 18.85
N GLN A 155 -0.16 -2.49 18.03
CA GLN A 155 -0.98 -2.15 16.86
C GLN A 155 -1.02 -3.29 15.84
N ILE A 156 0.14 -3.90 15.53
CA ILE A 156 0.25 -5.04 14.62
C ILE A 156 -0.57 -6.24 15.13
N ILE A 157 -0.46 -6.58 16.41
CA ILE A 157 -1.21 -7.70 17.01
C ILE A 157 -2.72 -7.43 16.98
N ALA A 158 -3.15 -6.20 17.27
CA ALA A 158 -4.56 -5.82 17.22
C ALA A 158 -5.14 -5.94 15.80
N ALA A 159 -4.39 -5.45 14.80
CA ALA A 159 -4.74 -5.57 13.39
C ALA A 159 -4.90 -7.02 12.91
N GLU A 160 -3.94 -7.90 13.23
CA GLU A 160 -3.99 -9.31 12.83
C GLU A 160 -5.09 -10.10 13.57
N ARG A 161 -5.43 -9.73 14.82
CA ARG A 161 -6.61 -10.29 15.51
C ARG A 161 -7.91 -9.92 14.79
N LYS A 162 -8.06 -8.65 14.39
CA LYS A 162 -9.25 -8.17 13.66
C LYS A 162 -9.41 -8.93 12.34
N LYS A 163 -8.33 -9.05 11.56
CA LYS A 163 -8.29 -9.78 10.29
C LYS A 163 -8.65 -11.26 10.44
N ASN A 164 -8.18 -11.92 11.50
CA ASN A 164 -8.52 -13.33 11.75
C ASN A 164 -9.98 -13.51 12.19
N LYS A 165 -10.54 -12.56 12.94
CA LYS A 165 -11.97 -12.56 13.28
C LYS A 165 -12.82 -12.44 12.01
N GLU A 166 -12.56 -11.44 11.18
CA GLU A 166 -13.24 -11.24 9.90
C GLU A 166 -13.17 -12.47 8.98
N ARG A 167 -12.01 -13.17 8.94
CA ARG A 167 -11.86 -14.43 8.19
C ARG A 167 -12.69 -15.58 8.73
N ARG A 168 -12.91 -15.66 10.05
CA ARG A 168 -13.76 -16.67 10.67
C ARG A 168 -15.23 -16.37 10.39
N ASP A 169 -15.62 -15.11 10.51
CA ASP A 169 -16.99 -14.66 10.30
C ASP A 169 -17.40 -14.86 8.82
N MET A 170 -16.51 -14.57 7.86
CA MET A 170 -16.74 -14.86 6.43
C MET A 170 -16.85 -16.36 6.10
N LYS A 171 -16.15 -17.24 6.84
CA LYS A 171 -16.27 -18.70 6.67
C LYS A 171 -17.54 -19.29 7.29
N GLN A 172 -18.16 -18.57 8.22
CA GLN A 172 -19.38 -19.02 8.91
C GLN A 172 -20.67 -18.52 8.22
N GLY A 173 -20.59 -17.52 7.35
CA GLY A 173 -21.73 -17.01 6.56
C GLY A 173 -21.94 -17.65 5.19
N GLN A 174 -21.25 -18.76 4.87
CA GLN A 174 -21.41 -19.53 3.62
C GLN A 174 -22.16 -20.86 3.82
N ILE A 175 -22.98 -20.97 4.88
CA ILE A 175 -23.86 -22.13 5.14
C ILE A 175 -25.30 -21.68 4.98
#